data_AF-A0A0W1KPY7-F1
#
_entry.id   AF-A0A0W1KPY7-F1
#
_cell.length_a   1.000
_cell.length_b   1.000
_cell.length_c   1.000
_cell.angle_alpha   90.00
_cell.angle_beta   90.00
_cell.angle_gamma   90.00
#
_symmetry.space_group_name_H-M   'P 1'
#
loop_
_entity.id
_entity.type
_entity.pdbx_description
1 polymer ?
#
loop_
_entity_poly.entity_id
_entity_poly.type
_entity_poly.pdbx_seq_one_letter_code
_entity_poly.pdbx_strand_id
1 'polypeptide(L)'
;MRLYKVIHRAPWRVVKISKRRQQLRFRRAMVALKIALAQEKQETKEMLSIYKRYTQGQTNSAELKRANEQFVDILKGLGLGIFAVLPFAPLTIPLVVKLGRLVGVDVLPSSFSINKSIKELDNEIVQANQNSTKKNILKK
;
A
#
# COMPACT_ATOMS: atom_id res chain seq x y z
N MET A 1 40.96 -0.55 -50.62
CA MET A 1 40.51 -0.05 -49.30
C MET A 1 39.06 -0.46 -49.03
N ARG A 2 38.78 -1.25 -47.97
CA ARG A 2 37.41 -1.62 -47.51
C ARG A 2 37.27 -1.53 -45.98
N LEU A 3 37.79 -0.47 -45.36
CA LEU A 3 37.76 -0.28 -43.90
C LEU A 3 36.38 0.13 -43.35
N TYR A 4 35.56 0.80 -44.15
CA TYR A 4 34.22 1.31 -43.77
C TYR A 4 33.21 0.20 -43.39
N LYS A 5 33.41 -1.03 -43.85
CA LYS A 5 32.51 -2.15 -43.52
C LYS A 5 32.69 -2.68 -42.08
N VAL A 6 33.76 -2.33 -41.39
CA VAL A 6 34.06 -2.84 -40.04
C VAL A 6 33.60 -1.86 -38.96
N ILE A 7 33.59 -0.57 -39.27
CA ILE A 7 33.26 0.53 -38.33
C ILE A 7 31.80 0.44 -37.85
N HIS A 8 30.84 0.08 -38.72
CA HIS A 8 29.43 -0.06 -38.34
C HIS A 8 29.08 -1.42 -37.68
N ARG A 9 29.94 -2.44 -37.82
CA ARG A 9 29.73 -3.75 -37.17
C ARG A 9 30.07 -3.73 -35.68
N ALA A 10 31.04 -2.90 -35.28
CA ALA A 10 31.43 -2.70 -33.88
C ALA A 10 30.28 -2.19 -32.98
N PRO A 11 29.53 -1.12 -33.32
CA PRO A 11 28.46 -0.60 -32.46
C PRO A 11 27.31 -1.59 -32.26
N TRP A 12 26.94 -2.36 -33.28
CA TRP A 12 25.90 -3.39 -33.16
C TRP A 12 26.28 -4.50 -32.18
N ARG A 13 27.56 -4.89 -32.17
CA ARG A 13 28.08 -5.86 -31.19
C ARG A 13 28.04 -5.29 -29.78
N VAL A 14 28.40 -4.02 -29.59
CA VAL A 14 28.36 -3.34 -28.29
C VAL A 14 26.93 -3.23 -27.75
N VAL A 15 25.94 -2.88 -28.58
CA VAL A 15 24.52 -2.85 -28.19
C VAL A 15 24.04 -4.23 -27.75
N LYS A 16 24.37 -5.29 -28.51
CA LYS A 16 24.04 -6.68 -28.12
C LYS A 16 24.69 -7.07 -26.79
N ILE A 17 25.96 -6.73 -26.58
CA ILE A 17 26.68 -6.99 -25.33
C ILE A 17 26.04 -6.22 -24.17
N SER A 18 25.70 -4.95 -24.36
CA SER A 18 25.06 -4.10 -23.36
C SER A 18 23.69 -4.65 -22.95
N LYS A 19 22.85 -5.01 -23.93
CA LYS A 19 21.54 -5.63 -23.68
C LYS A 19 21.66 -6.93 -22.88
N ARG A 20 22.60 -7.81 -23.25
CA ARG A 20 22.85 -9.06 -22.52
C ARG A 20 23.37 -8.80 -21.10
N ARG A 21 24.22 -7.79 -20.91
CA ARG A 21 24.71 -7.34 -19.60
C ARG A 21 23.57 -6.81 -18.73
N GLN A 22 22.70 -5.96 -19.26
CA GLN A 22 21.53 -5.45 -18.55
C GLN A 22 20.57 -6.57 -18.14
N GLN A 23 20.28 -7.51 -19.05
CA GLN A 23 19.47 -8.68 -18.73
C GLN A 23 20.08 -9.53 -17.61
N LEU A 24 21.40 -9.75 -17.63
CA LEU A 24 22.09 -10.49 -16.56
C LEU A 24 22.06 -9.74 -15.23
N ARG A 25 22.27 -8.42 -15.23
CA ARG A 25 22.14 -7.58 -14.02
C ARG A 25 20.73 -7.65 -13.44
N PHE A 26 19.72 -7.52 -14.29
CA PHE A 26 18.31 -7.63 -13.90
C PHE A 26 17.98 -9.01 -13.34
N ARG A 27 18.41 -10.10 -14.00
CA ARG A 27 18.22 -11.47 -13.50
C ARG A 27 18.84 -11.67 -12.12
N ARG A 28 20.06 -11.16 -11.90
CA ARG A 28 20.72 -11.23 -10.57
C ARG A 28 19.93 -10.47 -9.51
N ALA A 29 19.47 -9.26 -9.83
CA ALA A 29 18.62 -8.48 -8.94
C ALA A 29 17.30 -9.20 -8.62
N MET A 30 16.67 -9.83 -9.62
CA MET A 30 15.45 -10.61 -9.42
C MET A 30 15.66 -11.87 -8.56
N VAL A 31 16.80 -12.55 -8.70
CA VAL A 31 17.15 -13.68 -7.82
C VAL A 31 17.35 -13.22 -6.39
N ALA A 32 18.08 -12.12 -6.17
CA ALA A 32 18.26 -11.53 -4.85
C ALA A 32 16.92 -11.11 -4.23
N LEU A 33 16.05 -10.45 -5.02
CA LEU A 33 14.71 -10.07 -4.60
C LEU A 33 13.87 -11.30 -4.24
N LYS A 34 13.93 -12.39 -5.01
CA LYS A 34 13.22 -13.64 -4.70
C LYS A 34 13.67 -14.23 -3.36
N ILE A 35 14.97 -14.20 -3.07
CA ILE A 35 15.52 -14.70 -1.81
C ILE A 35 15.05 -13.82 -0.65
N ALA A 36 15.15 -12.50 -0.79
CA ALA A 36 14.66 -11.55 0.21
C ALA A 36 13.15 -11.73 0.48
N LEU A 37 12.33 -11.83 -0.57
CA LEU A 37 10.88 -12.06 -0.43
C LEU A 37 10.54 -13.40 0.22
N ALA A 38 11.36 -14.44 0.02
CA ALA A 38 11.14 -15.72 0.66
C ALA A 38 11.38 -15.65 2.18
N GLN A 39 12.36 -14.86 2.62
CA GLN A 39 12.64 -14.60 4.03
C GLN A 39 11.53 -13.74 4.66
N GLU A 40 11.21 -12.61 4.04
CA GLU A 40 10.14 -11.69 4.49
C GLU A 40 8.79 -12.41 4.64
N LYS A 41 8.49 -13.37 3.77
CA LYS A 41 7.26 -14.19 3.87
C LYS A 41 7.18 -15.01 5.16
N GLN A 42 8.30 -15.57 5.61
CA GLN A 42 8.33 -16.38 6.83
C GLN A 42 8.12 -15.50 8.05
N GLU A 43 8.81 -14.35 8.12
CA GLU A 43 8.64 -13.34 9.18
C GLU A 43 7.21 -12.77 9.19
N THR A 44 6.64 -12.50 8.02
CA THR A 44 5.24 -12.05 7.87
C THR A 44 4.25 -13.08 8.43
N LYS A 45 4.49 -14.38 8.23
CA LYS A 45 3.61 -15.44 8.74
C LYS A 45 3.62 -15.47 10.28
N GLU A 46 4.78 -15.27 10.88
CA GLU A 46 4.93 -15.18 12.34
C GLU A 46 4.24 -13.92 12.88
N MET A 47 4.43 -12.76 12.25
CA MET A 47 3.71 -11.52 12.54
C MET A 47 2.18 -11.71 12.46
N LEU A 48 1.67 -12.34 11.40
CA LEU A 48 0.23 -12.64 11.23
C LEU A 48 -0.30 -13.60 12.30
N SER A 49 0.52 -14.52 12.79
CA SER A 49 0.14 -15.40 13.90
C SER A 49 -0.07 -14.62 15.20
N ILE A 50 0.71 -13.54 15.44
CA ILE A 50 0.53 -12.64 16.58
C ILE A 50 -0.83 -11.94 16.46
N TYR A 51 -1.17 -11.40 15.28
CA TYR A 51 -2.48 -10.78 15.07
C TYR A 51 -3.64 -11.77 15.29
N LYS A 52 -3.51 -13.01 14.81
CA LYS A 52 -4.51 -14.05 15.08
C LYS A 52 -4.69 -14.28 16.58
N ARG A 53 -3.60 -14.44 17.34
CA ARG A 53 -3.66 -14.62 18.80
C ARG A 53 -4.21 -13.38 19.53
N TYR A 54 -3.97 -12.17 19.00
CA TYR A 54 -4.52 -10.94 19.52
C TYR A 54 -6.05 -10.91 19.42
N THR A 55 -6.61 -11.33 18.27
CA THR A 55 -8.07 -11.47 18.14
C THR A 55 -8.67 -12.50 19.08
N GLN A 56 -7.87 -13.44 19.59
CA GLN A 56 -8.26 -14.45 20.57
C GLN A 56 -8.00 -14.01 22.03
N GLY A 57 -7.49 -12.80 22.26
CA GLY A 57 -7.21 -12.24 23.58
C GLY A 57 -5.97 -12.80 24.28
N GLN A 58 -5.07 -13.49 23.57
CA GLN A 58 -3.96 -14.26 24.16
C GLN A 58 -2.56 -13.63 23.98
N THR A 59 -2.46 -12.33 23.73
CA THR A 59 -1.18 -11.67 23.38
C THR A 59 -0.75 -10.60 24.35
N ASN A 60 0.56 -10.49 24.52
CA ASN A 60 1.21 -9.42 25.26
C ASN A 60 1.28 -8.14 24.41
N SER A 61 0.97 -6.97 24.98
CA SER A 61 0.97 -5.67 24.28
C SER A 61 2.33 -5.35 23.62
N ALA A 62 3.42 -5.85 24.19
CA ALA A 62 4.76 -5.71 23.63
C ALA A 62 4.97 -6.50 22.31
N GLU A 63 4.36 -7.69 22.18
CA GLU A 63 4.43 -8.50 20.96
C GLU A 63 3.64 -7.87 19.82
N LEU A 64 2.47 -7.31 20.14
CA LEU A 64 1.66 -6.58 19.17
C LEU A 64 2.39 -5.34 18.64
N LYS A 65 3.07 -4.61 19.52
CA LYS A 65 3.87 -3.43 19.11
C LYS A 65 4.99 -3.82 18.13
N ARG A 66 5.72 -4.91 18.41
CA ARG A 66 6.74 -5.43 17.49
C ARG A 66 6.17 -5.88 16.15
N ALA A 67 5.02 -6.55 16.17
CA ALA A 67 4.34 -6.96 14.93
C ALA A 67 3.92 -5.76 14.07
N ASN A 68 3.43 -4.68 14.70
CA ASN A 68 3.08 -3.44 14.00
C ASN A 68 4.31 -2.73 13.39
N GLU A 69 5.43 -2.70 14.11
CA GLU A 69 6.70 -2.15 13.60
C GLU A 69 7.17 -2.95 12.37
N GLN A 70 7.12 -4.28 12.42
CA GLN A 70 7.42 -5.16 11.28
C GLN A 70 6.48 -4.92 10.09
N PHE A 71 5.18 -4.77 10.33
CA PHE A 71 4.21 -4.47 9.28
C PHE A 71 4.51 -3.16 8.55
N VAL A 72 4.90 -2.13 9.30
CA VAL A 72 5.31 -0.83 8.77
C VAL A 72 6.56 -0.95 7.89
N ASP A 73 7.52 -1.78 8.27
CA ASP A 73 8.74 -2.02 7.49
C ASP A 73 8.47 -2.83 6.21
N ILE A 74 7.57 -3.81 6.26
CA ILE A 74 7.08 -4.51 5.06
C ILE A 74 6.41 -3.53 4.10
N LEU A 75 5.56 -2.61 4.60
CA LEU A 75 4.94 -1.57 3.77
C LEU A 75 5.98 -0.65 3.12
N LYS A 76 7.03 -0.25 3.85
CA LYS A 76 8.15 0.52 3.28
C LYS A 76 8.87 -0.30 2.20
N GLY A 77 9.14 -1.58 2.43
CA GLY A 77 9.80 -2.49 1.49
C GLY A 77 9.00 -2.75 0.20
N LEU A 78 7.66 -2.75 0.29
CA LEU A 78 6.75 -2.88 -0.85
C LEU A 78 6.54 -1.58 -1.64
N GLY A 79 7.18 -0.47 -1.23
CA GLY A 79 6.96 0.85 -1.83
C GLY A 79 5.66 1.53 -1.40
N LEU A 80 4.97 0.98 -0.39
CA LEU A 80 3.79 1.53 0.25
C LEU A 80 4.16 2.43 1.44
N GLY A 81 5.39 2.94 1.50
CA GLY A 81 5.87 3.79 2.59
C GLY A 81 5.02 5.05 2.81
N ILE A 82 4.35 5.56 1.77
CA ILE A 82 3.41 6.69 1.90
C ILE A 82 2.21 6.35 2.80
N PHE A 83 1.79 5.08 2.79
CA PHE A 83 0.71 4.57 3.63
C PHE A 83 1.16 4.24 5.05
N ALA A 84 2.47 4.11 5.27
CA ALA A 84 3.06 3.88 6.59
C ALA A 84 3.35 5.16 7.38
N VAL A 85 3.59 6.29 6.72
CA VAL A 85 4.06 7.54 7.35
C VAL A 85 2.92 8.51 7.71
N LEU A 86 1.75 8.42 7.06
CA LEU A 86 0.68 9.41 7.22
C LEU A 86 -0.56 8.86 7.96
N PRO A 87 -1.03 9.52 9.03
CA PRO A 87 -2.32 9.20 9.63
C PRO A 87 -3.44 9.79 8.75
N PHE A 88 -4.25 8.94 8.10
CA PHE A 88 -5.52 9.26 7.42
C PHE A 88 -5.53 10.46 6.44
N ALA A 89 -5.15 10.32 5.17
CA ALA A 89 -5.34 11.43 4.22
C ALA A 89 -6.76 11.41 3.58
N PRO A 90 -7.01 10.89 2.37
CA PRO A 90 -8.40 10.58 1.98
C PRO A 90 -8.56 9.40 0.99
N LEU A 91 -7.45 8.81 0.52
CA LEU A 91 -7.43 7.81 -0.56
C LEU A 91 -7.41 6.37 -0.07
N THR A 92 -6.93 6.12 1.15
CA THR A 92 -6.72 4.76 1.68
C THR A 92 -8.03 4.02 1.94
N ILE A 93 -9.01 4.70 2.54
CA ILE A 93 -10.36 4.12 2.75
C ILE A 93 -10.99 3.71 1.40
N PRO A 94 -11.06 4.57 0.38
CA PRO A 94 -11.54 4.18 -0.95
C PRO A 94 -10.79 2.98 -1.56
N LEU A 95 -9.47 2.89 -1.37
CA LEU A 95 -8.64 1.82 -1.91
C LEU A 95 -8.94 0.47 -1.24
N VAL A 96 -8.98 0.45 0.09
CA VAL A 96 -9.31 -0.76 0.88
C VAL A 96 -10.72 -1.23 0.57
N VAL A 97 -11.68 -0.30 0.45
CA VAL A 97 -13.07 -0.60 0.06
C VAL A 97 -13.16 -1.20 -1.35
N LYS A 98 -12.42 -0.64 -2.32
CA LYS A 98 -12.38 -1.19 -3.68
C LYS A 98 -11.77 -2.58 -3.72
N LEU A 99 -10.66 -2.80 -2.99
CA LEU A 99 -10.02 -4.10 -2.92
C LEU A 99 -10.93 -5.12 -2.23
N GLY A 100 -11.54 -4.78 -1.10
CA GLY A 100 -12.51 -5.62 -0.39
C GLY A 100 -13.68 -6.03 -1.29
N ARG A 101 -14.30 -5.07 -2.00
CA ARG A 101 -15.35 -5.36 -2.98
C ARG A 101 -14.88 -6.26 -4.12
N LEU A 102 -13.64 -6.11 -4.57
CA LEU A 102 -13.07 -6.92 -5.65
C LEU A 102 -12.83 -8.38 -5.21
N VAL A 103 -12.49 -8.62 -3.95
CA VAL A 103 -12.39 -9.97 -3.35
C VAL A 103 -13.69 -10.44 -2.66
N GLY A 104 -14.79 -9.69 -2.78
CA GLY A 104 -16.12 -10.09 -2.29
C GLY A 104 -16.34 -9.93 -0.78
N VAL A 105 -15.49 -9.19 -0.07
CA VAL A 105 -15.57 -8.95 1.37
C VAL A 105 -15.94 -7.49 1.63
N ASP A 106 -17.06 -7.24 2.31
CA ASP A 106 -17.44 -5.88 2.71
C ASP A 106 -16.68 -5.48 3.97
N VAL A 107 -15.78 -4.51 3.80
CA VAL A 107 -14.86 -4.03 4.83
C VAL A 107 -15.35 -2.73 5.48
N LEU A 108 -16.49 -2.19 5.03
CA LEU A 108 -17.12 -1.01 5.62
C LEU A 108 -18.05 -1.40 6.79
N PRO A 109 -18.01 -0.70 7.93
CA PRO A 109 -19.07 -0.78 8.92
C PRO A 109 -20.38 -0.32 8.27
N SER A 110 -21.51 -0.93 8.63
CA SER A 110 -22.85 -0.58 8.10
C SER A 110 -23.19 0.92 8.22
N SER A 111 -22.60 1.61 9.20
CA SER A 111 -22.73 3.06 9.42
C SER A 111 -22.06 3.94 8.36
N PHE A 112 -21.17 3.39 7.52
CA PHE A 112 -20.47 4.09 6.45
C PHE A 112 -20.98 3.69 5.07
N SER A 113 -22.27 3.42 4.93
CA SER A 113 -22.89 3.14 3.64
C SER A 113 -22.82 4.39 2.73
N ILE A 114 -21.79 4.44 1.88
CA ILE A 114 -21.50 5.49 0.87
C ILE A 114 -22.57 5.54 -0.25
N ASN A 115 -23.69 4.84 -0.11
CA ASN A 115 -24.84 4.94 -1.03
C ASN A 115 -25.69 6.21 -0.80
N LYS A 116 -25.17 7.21 -0.10
CA LYS A 116 -25.71 8.58 -0.14
C LYS A 116 -24.97 9.37 -1.20
N SER A 117 -25.73 10.02 -2.07
CA SER A 117 -25.16 10.89 -3.10
C SER A 117 -24.40 12.05 -2.44
N ILE A 118 -23.32 12.54 -3.08
CA ILE A 118 -22.55 13.71 -2.58
C ILE A 118 -23.46 14.90 -2.26
N LYS A 119 -24.56 15.06 -3.01
CA LYS A 119 -25.59 16.08 -2.79
C LYS A 119 -26.32 15.94 -1.45
N GLU A 120 -26.57 14.71 -0.99
CA GLU A 120 -27.23 14.46 0.29
C GLU A 120 -26.30 14.74 1.48
N LEU A 121 -25.00 14.43 1.32
CA LEU A 121 -23.98 14.72 2.33
C LEU A 121 -23.77 16.22 2.52
N ASP A 122 -23.71 16.98 1.42
CA ASP A 122 -23.61 18.45 1.49
C ASP A 122 -24.84 19.07 2.17
N ASN A 123 -26.05 18.56 1.87
CA ASN A 123 -27.28 19.02 2.49
C ASN A 123 -27.32 18.73 4.00
N GLU A 124 -26.83 17.57 4.44
CA GLU A 124 -26.75 17.22 5.88
C GLU A 124 -25.74 18.09 6.63
N ILE A 125 -24.59 18.40 6.01
CA ILE A 125 -23.58 19.29 6.59
C ILE A 125 -24.14 20.72 6.72
N VAL A 126 -24.85 21.21 5.71
CA VAL A 126 -25.50 22.53 5.74
C VAL A 126 -26.55 22.60 6.85
N GLN A 127 -27.39 21.58 7.00
CA GLN A 127 -28.41 21.53 8.05
C GLN A 127 -27.80 21.43 9.46
N ALA A 128 -26.74 20.64 9.64
CA ALA A 128 -26.03 20.53 10.91
C ALA A 128 -25.42 21.88 11.35
N ASN A 129 -24.87 22.63 10.40
CA ASN A 129 -24.29 23.95 10.66
C ASN A 129 -25.35 25.01 10.98
N GLN A 130 -26.51 24.97 10.32
CA GLN A 130 -27.65 25.86 10.59
C GLN A 130 -28.30 25.60 11.96
N ASN A 131 -28.41 24.33 12.36
CA ASN A 131 -28.95 23.96 13.66
C ASN A 131 -27.99 24.33 14.80
N SER A 132 -26.68 24.24 14.56
CA SER A 132 -25.66 24.65 15.52
C SER A 132 -25.61 26.18 15.72
N THR A 133 -25.78 26.96 14.65
CA THR A 133 -25.88 28.43 14.72
C THR A 133 -27.16 28.88 15.41
N LYS A 134 -28.33 28.29 15.10
CA LYS A 134 -29.58 28.57 15.81
C LYS A 134 -29.49 28.27 17.31
N LYS A 135 -28.86 27.16 17.68
CA LYS A 135 -28.72 26.74 19.10
C LYS A 135 -27.78 27.65 19.91
N ASN A 136 -26.78 28.26 19.27
CA ASN A 136 -25.91 29.26 19.89
C ASN A 136 -26.59 30.64 20.04
N ILE A 137 -27.47 31.01 19.10
CA ILE A 137 -28.25 32.24 19.18
C ILE A 137 -29.32 32.15 20.28
N LEU A 138 -29.92 30.96 20.48
CA LEU A 138 -30.95 30.74 21.51
C LEU A 138 -30.40 30.63 22.95
N LYS A 139 -29.08 30.55 23.12
CA LYS A 139 -28.39 30.41 24.42
C LYS A 139 -27.75 31.71 24.91
N LYS A 140 -27.94 32.81 24.20
CA LYS A 140 -27.43 34.14 24.53
C LYS A 140 -28.60 35.07 24.84
#